data_AF-A0A969ATH6-F1
#
_entry.id   AF-A0A969ATH6-F1
#
_cell.length_a   1.000
_cell.length_b   1.000
_cell.length_c   1.000
_cell.angle_alpha   90.00
_cell.angle_beta   90.00
_cell.angle_gamma   90.00
#
_symmetry.space_group_name_H-M   'P 1'
#
loop_
_entity.id
_entity.type
_entity.pdbx_description
1 polymer ?
#
loop_
_entity_poly.entity_id
_entity_poly.type
_entity_poly.pdbx_seq_one_letter_code
_entity_poly.pdbx_strand_id
1 'polypeptide(L)'
;MSRLEKQYDVKIINFCITLTDEIPPRYVVNVELARGDRLQSPQSFIQRYEQFLTEVHNIYGVKRKDQLKPPILRILHPGTFQRLQEQMVQKGVGEAQIKLPKISNDRQLFAESAVMEEYQCEDQNLSRFIA
;
A
#
# COMPACT_ATOMS: atom_id res chain seq x y z
N MET A 1 9.53 -3.58 -3.00
CA MET A 1 8.90 -4.43 -1.97
C MET A 1 9.81 -5.54 -1.49
N SER A 2 10.53 -6.23 -2.38
CA SER A 2 11.41 -7.35 -1.99
C SER A 2 12.45 -7.05 -0.91
N ARG A 3 12.92 -5.80 -0.80
CA ARG A 3 13.79 -5.37 0.32
C ARG A 3 13.06 -5.37 1.67
N LEU A 4 11.80 -4.94 1.70
CA LEU A 4 10.96 -4.92 2.91
C LEU A 4 10.56 -6.34 3.30
N GLU A 5 10.19 -7.19 2.36
CA GLU A 5 9.87 -8.61 2.62
C GLU A 5 11.01 -9.31 3.36
N LYS A 6 12.25 -9.14 2.87
CA LYS A 6 13.45 -9.68 3.53
C LYS A 6 13.73 -9.06 4.90
N GLN A 7 13.52 -7.75 5.05
CA GLN A 7 13.80 -7.05 6.30
C GLN A 7 12.83 -7.42 7.43
N TYR A 8 11.57 -7.70 7.09
CA TYR A 8 10.50 -7.99 8.04
C TYR A 8 10.12 -9.47 8.11
N ASP A 9 10.89 -10.33 7.43
CA ASP A 9 10.65 -11.78 7.32
C ASP A 9 9.17 -12.11 7.02
N VAL A 10 8.63 -11.44 6.01
CA VAL A 10 7.21 -11.55 5.62
C VAL A 10 7.10 -11.86 4.14
N LYS A 11 6.18 -12.75 3.77
CA LYS A 11 5.88 -13.05 2.37
C LYS A 11 4.66 -12.28 1.89
N ILE A 12 4.88 -11.31 1.00
CA ILE A 12 3.80 -10.56 0.36
C ILE A 12 3.42 -11.28 -0.94
N ILE A 13 2.20 -11.79 -1.00
CA ILE A 13 1.67 -12.44 -2.20
C ILE A 13 1.41 -11.40 -3.29
N ASN A 14 0.80 -10.28 -2.92
CA ASN A 14 0.57 -9.18 -3.86
C ASN A 14 0.46 -7.83 -3.15
N PHE A 15 0.62 -6.77 -3.93
CA PHE A 15 0.44 -5.41 -3.43
C PHE A 15 -0.04 -4.48 -4.55
N CYS A 16 -0.76 -3.43 -4.16
CA CYS A 16 -1.21 -2.35 -5.03
C CYS A 16 -1.29 -1.04 -4.24
N ILE A 17 -0.77 0.03 -4.83
CA ILE A 17 -0.81 1.37 -4.26
C ILE A 17 -2.03 2.10 -4.81
N THR A 18 -2.88 2.61 -3.93
CA THR A 18 -3.99 3.50 -4.28
C THR A 18 -3.81 4.86 -3.60
N LEU A 19 -4.73 5.79 -3.83
CA LEU A 19 -4.82 7.07 -3.14
C LEU A 19 -6.10 7.16 -2.32
N THR A 20 -6.06 7.87 -1.19
CA THR A 20 -7.29 8.26 -0.48
C THR A 20 -8.00 9.41 -1.19
N ASP A 21 -9.28 9.60 -0.85
CA ASP A 21 -10.11 10.67 -1.42
C ASP A 21 -9.91 12.06 -0.80
N GLU A 22 -9.27 12.13 0.37
CA GLU A 22 -9.00 13.39 1.05
C GLU A 22 -7.99 14.29 0.34
N ILE A 23 -7.96 15.56 0.74
CA ILE A 23 -7.04 16.58 0.23
C ILE A 23 -6.26 17.17 1.42
N PRO A 24 -4.90 17.13 1.43
CA PRO A 24 -4.06 16.37 0.51
C PRO A 24 -4.24 14.84 0.67
N PRO A 25 -4.09 14.05 -0.42
CA PRO A 25 -4.31 12.61 -0.37
C PRO A 25 -3.16 11.87 0.32
N ARG A 26 -3.44 10.62 0.72
CA ARG A 26 -2.47 9.65 1.21
C ARG A 26 -2.25 8.57 0.17
N TYR A 27 -1.03 8.06 0.12
CA TYR A 27 -0.76 6.79 -0.53
C TYR A 27 -1.27 5.67 0.38
N VAL A 28 -2.00 4.72 -0.18
CA VAL A 28 -2.47 3.53 0.52
C VAL A 28 -1.75 2.33 -0.06
N VAL A 29 -0.93 1.68 0.76
CA VAL A 29 -0.17 0.48 0.40
C VAL A 29 -1.03 -0.72 0.77
N ASN A 30 -1.79 -1.23 -0.19
CA ASN A 30 -2.62 -2.42 0.03
C ASN A 30 -1.75 -3.66 -0.20
N VAL A 31 -1.63 -4.52 0.81
CA VAL A 31 -0.80 -5.73 0.78
C VAL A 31 -1.63 -6.96 1.11
N GLU A 32 -1.43 -8.03 0.36
CA GLU A 32 -1.95 -9.37 0.69
C GLU A 32 -0.78 -10.24 1.13
N LEU A 33 -0.84 -10.77 2.35
CA LEU A 33 0.19 -11.63 2.92
C LEU A 33 -0.09 -13.11 2.62
N ALA A 34 0.93 -13.95 2.70
CA ALA A 34 0.75 -15.39 2.61
C ALA A 34 -0.15 -15.89 3.76
N ARG A 35 -0.88 -16.99 3.52
CA ARG A 35 -1.79 -17.53 4.53
C ARG A 35 -1.00 -17.97 5.77
N GLY A 36 -1.34 -17.40 6.93
CA GLY A 36 -0.67 -17.68 8.20
C GLY A 36 0.48 -16.73 8.53
N ASP A 37 0.95 -15.95 7.56
CA ASP A 37 1.92 -14.89 7.81
C ASP A 37 1.25 -13.71 8.52
N ARG A 38 2.05 -13.00 9.33
CA ARG A 38 1.65 -11.76 9.98
C ARG A 38 2.82 -10.80 9.95
N LEU A 39 2.50 -9.52 9.81
CA LEU A 39 3.48 -8.46 9.89
C LEU A 39 3.69 -8.08 11.36
N GLN A 40 4.82 -8.43 11.95
CA GLN A 40 5.07 -8.23 13.39
C GLN A 40 5.23 -6.76 13.78
N SER A 41 5.71 -5.91 12.87
CA SER A 41 5.92 -4.48 13.12
C SER A 41 5.37 -3.62 11.97
N PRO A 42 4.04 -3.54 11.82
CA PRO A 42 3.41 -2.84 10.71
C PRO A 42 3.75 -1.35 10.64
N GLN A 43 3.89 -0.71 11.80
CA GLN A 43 4.26 0.70 11.93
C GLN A 43 5.67 0.96 11.39
N SER A 44 6.63 0.15 11.81
CA SER A 44 8.01 0.24 11.31
C SER A 44 8.07 -0.09 9.82
N PHE A 45 7.27 -1.06 9.36
CA PHE A 45 7.19 -1.42 7.96
C PHE A 45 6.75 -0.23 7.09
N ILE A 46 5.66 0.46 7.46
CA ILE A 46 5.16 1.58 6.65
C ILE A 46 6.10 2.80 6.69
N GLN A 47 6.76 3.05 7.83
CA GLN A 47 7.81 4.07 7.93
C GLN A 47 9.00 3.74 7.02
N ARG A 48 9.45 2.48 7.03
CA ARG A 48 10.57 2.04 6.18
C ARG A 48 10.20 2.05 4.69
N TYR A 49 8.95 1.71 4.38
CA TYR A 49 8.38 1.85 3.05
C TYR A 49 8.44 3.31 2.58
N GLU A 50 7.99 4.27 3.39
CA GLU A 50 7.98 5.69 3.06
C GLU A 50 9.41 6.23 2.81
N GLN A 51 10.36 5.82 3.66
CA GLN A 51 11.77 6.16 3.48
C GLN A 51 12.30 5.67 2.14
N PHE A 52 12.10 4.39 1.82
CA PHE A 52 12.52 3.83 0.53
C PHE A 52 11.81 4.47 -0.65
N LEU A 53 10.52 4.79 -0.53
CA LEU A 53 9.76 5.44 -1.59
C LEU A 53 10.31 6.84 -1.87
N THR A 54 10.67 7.58 -0.82
CA THR A 54 11.29 8.91 -0.92
C THR A 54 12.69 8.85 -1.54
N GLU A 55 13.51 7.86 -1.15
CA GLU A 55 14.85 7.64 -1.69
C GLU A 55 14.84 7.26 -3.18
N VAL A 56 13.87 6.44 -3.61
CA VAL A 56 13.83 5.90 -4.98
C VAL A 56 13.03 6.81 -5.93
N HIS A 57 12.00 7.50 -5.44
CA HIS A 57 11.12 8.32 -6.25
C HIS A 57 11.17 9.80 -5.83
N ASN A 58 12.08 10.55 -6.45
CA ASN A 58 12.27 12.00 -6.18
C ASN A 58 10.96 12.80 -6.23
N ILE A 59 10.06 12.51 -7.18
CA ILE A 59 8.76 13.20 -7.31
C ILE A 59 7.88 12.95 -6.08
N TYR A 60 7.88 11.73 -5.55
CA TYR A 60 7.15 11.42 -4.31
C TYR A 60 7.74 12.22 -3.15
N GLY A 61 9.07 12.21 -2.99
CA GLY A 61 9.75 12.97 -1.93
C GLY A 61 9.49 14.48 -1.98
N VAL A 62 9.40 15.07 -3.18
CA VAL A 62 9.02 16.47 -3.35
C VAL A 62 7.57 16.69 -2.93
N LYS A 63 6.63 15.90 -3.46
CA LYS A 63 5.19 16.03 -3.14
C LYS A 63 4.88 15.73 -1.67
N ARG A 64 5.68 14.90 -0.99
CA ARG A 64 5.48 14.56 0.42
C ARG A 64 5.71 15.73 1.38
N LYS A 65 6.39 16.79 0.94
CA LYS A 65 6.64 17.99 1.75
C LYS A 65 5.37 18.81 2.01
N ASP A 66 4.47 18.89 1.04
CA ASP A 66 3.31 19.81 1.09
C ASP A 66 2.02 19.31 0.42
N GLN A 67 2.12 18.29 -0.45
CA GLN A 67 1.01 17.82 -1.30
C GLN A 67 0.52 16.41 -0.96
N LEU A 68 1.20 15.68 -0.08
CA LEU A 68 0.82 14.33 0.35
C LEU A 68 0.90 14.20 1.88
N LYS A 69 -0.13 13.59 2.45
CA LYS A 69 -0.14 13.15 3.85
C LYS A 69 0.67 11.84 4.01
N PRO A 70 1.07 11.49 5.25
CA PRO A 70 1.74 10.22 5.52
C PRO A 70 0.96 9.01 4.96
N PRO A 71 1.64 8.02 4.37
CA PRO A 71 0.98 6.86 3.77
C PRO A 71 0.31 5.96 4.82
N ILE A 72 -0.61 5.13 4.34
CA ILE A 72 -1.31 4.11 5.11
C ILE A 72 -0.92 2.73 4.58
N LEU A 73 -0.78 1.76 5.47
CA LEU A 73 -0.68 0.34 5.15
C LEU A 73 -2.03 -0.33 5.40
N ARG A 74 -2.55 -1.06 4.41
CA ARG A 74 -3.71 -1.94 4.56
C ARG A 74 -3.30 -3.39 4.33
N ILE A 75 -3.50 -4.23 5.33
CA ILE A 75 -3.37 -5.68 5.19
C ILE A 75 -4.72 -6.22 4.73
N LEU A 76 -4.77 -6.86 3.57
CA LEU A 76 -5.98 -7.40 2.98
C LEU A 76 -6.18 -8.87 3.34
N HIS A 77 -7.43 -9.32 3.25
CA HIS A 77 -7.76 -10.74 3.33
C HIS A 77 -7.04 -11.56 2.23
N PRO A 78 -6.54 -12.76 2.55
CA PRO A 78 -6.07 -13.69 1.52
C PRO A 78 -7.16 -13.97 0.47
N GLY A 79 -6.78 -14.00 -0.80
CA GLY A 79 -7.66 -14.14 -1.95
C GLY A 79 -8.26 -12.82 -2.46
N THR A 80 -7.93 -11.67 -1.86
CA THR A 80 -8.46 -10.37 -2.31
C THR A 80 -8.04 -10.05 -3.74
N PHE A 81 -6.77 -10.24 -4.08
CA PHE A 81 -6.28 -9.98 -5.44
C PHE A 81 -6.81 -11.03 -6.45
N GLN A 82 -7.05 -12.27 -6.00
CA GLN A 82 -7.69 -13.29 -6.82
C GLN A 82 -9.12 -12.91 -7.18
N ARG A 83 -9.93 -12.46 -6.21
CA ARG A 83 -11.30 -11.98 -6.48
C ARG A 83 -11.30 -10.78 -7.43
N LEU A 84 -10.34 -9.87 -7.28
CA LEU A 84 -10.19 -8.74 -8.21
C LEU A 84 -9.89 -9.24 -9.64
N GLN A 85 -9.02 -10.24 -9.80
CA GLN A 85 -8.75 -10.86 -11.09
C GLN A 85 -10.01 -11.53 -11.67
N GLU A 86 -10.75 -12.30 -10.87
CA GLU A 86 -12.01 -12.93 -11.29
C GLU A 86 -13.04 -11.90 -11.76
N GLN A 87 -13.16 -10.76 -11.07
CA GLN A 87 -14.02 -9.66 -11.48
C GLN A 87 -13.58 -9.02 -12.80
N MET A 88 -12.27 -8.91 -13.06
CA MET A 88 -11.75 -8.41 -14.34
C MET A 88 -12.07 -9.39 -15.48
N VAL A 89 -11.96 -10.70 -15.24
CA VAL A 89 -12.37 -11.73 -16.22
C VAL A 89 -13.86 -11.61 -16.54
N GLN A 90 -14.71 -11.47 -15.52
CA GLN A 90 -16.15 -11.28 -15.71
C GLN A 90 -16.49 -10.01 -16.52
N LYS A 91 -15.63 -8.99 -16.46
CA LYS A 91 -15.74 -7.76 -17.25
C LYS A 91 -15.16 -7.89 -18.67
N GLY A 92 -14.77 -9.09 -19.10
CA GLY A 92 -14.30 -9.38 -20.45
C GLY A 92 -12.79 -9.24 -20.66
N VAL A 93 -12.00 -9.07 -19.60
CA VAL A 93 -10.54 -9.09 -19.71
C VAL A 93 -10.08 -10.55 -19.88
N GLY A 94 -9.33 -10.84 -20.94
CA GLY A 94 -8.80 -12.19 -21.17
C GLY A 94 -7.89 -12.63 -20.02
N GLU A 95 -8.13 -13.82 -19.47
CA GLU A 95 -7.46 -14.33 -18.26
C GLU A 95 -5.93 -14.30 -18.36
N ALA A 96 -5.38 -14.69 -19.52
CA ALA A 96 -3.94 -14.68 -19.79
C ALA A 96 -3.32 -13.27 -19.89
N GLN A 97 -4.13 -12.22 -20.00
CA GLN A 97 -3.67 -10.83 -20.14
C GLN A 97 -3.80 -10.02 -18.85
N ILE A 98 -4.35 -10.60 -17.77
CA ILE A 98 -4.53 -9.84 -16.52
C ILE A 98 -3.18 -9.62 -15.84
N LYS A 99 -2.74 -8.36 -15.86
CA LYS A 99 -1.67 -7.85 -15.00
C LYS A 99 -2.28 -6.89 -14.01
N LEU A 100 -2.36 -7.31 -12.75
CA LEU A 100 -2.84 -6.42 -11.69
C LEU A 100 -1.85 -5.27 -11.51
N PRO A 101 -2.33 -4.01 -11.55
CA PRO A 101 -1.45 -2.87 -11.51
C PRO A 101 -0.82 -2.73 -10.13
N LYS A 102 0.46 -2.35 -10.08
CA LYS A 102 1.13 -2.02 -8.81
C LYS A 102 0.72 -0.65 -8.27
N ILE A 103 0.14 0.20 -9.11
CA ILE A 103 -0.43 1.51 -8.75
C ILE A 103 -1.74 1.65 -9.50
N SER A 104 -2.82 1.98 -8.79
CA SER A 104 -4.13 2.24 -9.39
C SER A 104 -4.63 3.62 -9.03
N ASN A 105 -5.27 4.29 -9.99
CA ASN A 105 -6.00 5.54 -9.76
C ASN A 105 -7.42 5.30 -9.23
N ASP A 106 -7.89 4.06 -9.28
CA ASP A 106 -9.15 3.67 -8.65
C ASP A 106 -8.96 3.62 -7.13
N ARG A 107 -9.47 4.64 -6.46
CA ARG A 107 -9.36 4.83 -5.01
C ARG A 107 -10.23 3.85 -4.22
N GLN A 108 -11.20 3.22 -4.89
CA GLN A 108 -12.14 2.24 -4.33
C GLN A 108 -11.85 0.83 -4.86
N LEU A 109 -10.67 0.61 -5.47
CA LEU A 109 -10.27 -0.67 -6.05
C LEU A 109 -10.45 -1.85 -5.08
N PHE A 110 -10.15 -1.61 -3.79
CA PHE A 110 -10.42 -2.55 -2.71
C PHE A 110 -11.50 -1.97 -1.82
N ALA A 111 -12.60 -2.71 -1.67
CA ALA A 111 -13.64 -2.38 -0.71
C ALA A 111 -13.10 -2.47 0.72
N GLU A 112 -13.66 -1.69 1.64
CA GLU A 112 -13.30 -1.73 3.07
C GLU A 112 -13.47 -3.13 3.68
N SER A 113 -14.40 -3.94 3.16
CA SER A 113 -14.59 -5.35 3.56
C SER A 113 -13.43 -6.28 3.20
N ALA A 114 -12.51 -5.84 2.33
CA ALA A 114 -11.30 -6.60 2.01
C ALA A 114 -10.16 -6.33 3.00
N VAL A 115 -10.26 -5.29 3.84
CA VAL A 115 -9.21 -4.86 4.78
C VAL A 115 -9.35 -5.63 6.09
N MET A 116 -8.27 -6.29 6.51
CA MET A 116 -8.18 -6.93 7.82
C MET A 116 -7.65 -5.97 8.87
N GLU A 117 -6.59 -5.24 8.54
CA GLU A 117 -5.87 -4.36 9.45
C GLU A 117 -5.38 -3.12 8.70
N GLU A 118 -5.39 -1.96 9.37
CA GLU A 118 -4.93 -0.70 8.81
C GLU A 118 -3.96 -0.02 9.78
N TYR A 119 -2.85 0.51 9.24
CA TYR A 119 -1.80 1.18 10.02
C TYR A 119 -1.40 2.49 9.33
N GLN A 120 -1.39 3.59 10.07
CA GLN A 120 -1.04 4.91 9.55
C GLN A 120 0.42 5.23 9.85
N CYS A 121 1.17 5.68 8.84
CA CYS A 121 2.51 6.19 9.08
C CYS A 121 2.44 7.48 9.91
N GLU A 122 3.26 7.58 10.95
CA GLU A 122 3.39 8.80 11.75
C GLU A 122 4.12 9.90 10.98
N ASP A 123 3.65 11.13 11.14
CA ASP A 123 4.30 12.29 10.51
C ASP A 123 5.51 12.73 11.34
N GLN A 124 6.70 12.28 10.95
CA GLN A 124 7.95 12.69 11.62
C GLN A 124 8.31 14.17 11.41
N ASN A 125 7.59 14.88 10.53
CA ASN A 125 7.81 16.32 10.28
C ASN A 125 7.19 17.23 11.34
N LEU A 126 6.23 16.76 12.16
CA LEU A 126 5.63 17.57 13.24
C LEU A 126 6.59 17.78 14.42
N SER A 127 7.58 16.89 14.61
CA SER A 127 8.53 16.98 15.72
C SER A 127 9.64 18.03 15.52
N ARG A 128 9.67 18.74 14.39
CA ARG A 128 10.70 19.77 14.10
C ARG A 128 10.22 21.22 14.27
N PHE A 129 8.95 21.44 14.62
CA PHE A 129 8.39 22.80 14.79
C PHE A 129 8.05 23.16 16.24
N ILE A 130 8.48 22.33 17.20
CA ILE A 130 8.42 22.64 18.63
C ILE A 130 9.85 22.50 19.20
N ALA A 131 10.71 23.46 18.86
CA ALA A 131 11.99 23.69 19.51
C ALA A 131 12.33 25.18 19.44
#